data_AF-A0A853BTG7-F1
#
_entry.id   AF-A0A853BTG7-F1
#
_cell.length_a   1.000
_cell.length_b   1.000
_cell.length_c   1.000
_cell.angle_alpha   90.00
_cell.angle_beta   90.00
_cell.angle_gamma   90.00
#
_symmetry.space_group_name_H-M   'P 1'
#
loop_
_entity.id
_entity.type
_entity.pdbx_description
1 polymer ?
#
loop_
_entity_poly.entity_id
_entity_poly.type
_entity_poly.pdbx_seq_one_letter_code
_entity_poly.pdbx_strand_id
1 'polypeptide(L)'
;MPPTPAPVLALEGVPGSGKTTLFTALVRALTHDCLYFCEPNPTLAAQDPHATAPASDSPADLTDWYLAHEAARLAAAPADTACLRLLDRNHLGVLAFTYAFRGENATSFDTARTAYAATIAPRLPPDARTAILLASPDTSLKRRGDHPELPRWELWFDRGLLERLHTFYTEIAPELCPTPPLVIDTEHLTPDQVWARLAATWPDLRLPTLPTRPAPERPGVDPAFTALHHALGGLGVLGHPASAAFAYRGGLTQLFQLGALHRAPSGEVSVWQPAGAHHGAAS
;
A
#
# COMPACT_ATOMS: atom_id res chain seq x y z
N MET A 1 12.19 -27.99 -12.73
CA MET A 1 12.17 -26.53 -12.93
C MET A 1 12.14 -25.89 -11.56
N PRO A 2 12.90 -24.81 -11.30
CA PRO A 2 12.71 -24.05 -10.06
C PRO A 2 11.26 -23.53 -9.99
N PRO A 3 10.67 -23.42 -8.79
CA PRO A 3 9.34 -22.84 -8.64
C PRO A 3 9.34 -21.42 -9.19
N THR A 4 8.34 -21.09 -10.01
CA THR A 4 8.13 -19.72 -10.46
C THR A 4 7.82 -18.86 -9.23
N PRO A 5 8.48 -17.69 -9.07
CA PRO A 5 8.13 -16.78 -7.99
C PRO A 5 6.66 -16.38 -8.08
N ALA A 6 6.05 -16.12 -6.92
CA ALA A 6 4.65 -15.72 -6.87
C ALA A 6 4.47 -14.34 -7.53
N PRO A 7 3.42 -14.15 -8.35
CA PRO A 7 3.20 -12.89 -9.03
C PRO A 7 3.00 -11.75 -8.03
N VAL A 8 3.42 -10.54 -8.42
CA VAL A 8 3.31 -9.32 -7.61
C VAL A 8 2.40 -8.33 -8.32
N LEU A 9 1.40 -7.81 -7.60
CA LEU A 9 0.59 -6.68 -8.03
C LEU A 9 0.67 -5.57 -6.99
N ALA A 10 1.25 -4.44 -7.38
CA ALA A 10 1.21 -3.21 -6.61
C ALA A 10 0.11 -2.27 -7.14
N LEU A 11 -0.59 -1.59 -6.23
CA LEU A 11 -1.44 -0.46 -6.61
C LEU A 11 -0.81 0.84 -6.10
N GLU A 12 -0.64 1.77 -7.02
CA GLU A 12 -0.04 3.08 -6.83
C GLU A 12 -1.03 4.19 -7.16
N GLY A 13 -0.67 5.42 -6.80
CA GLY A 13 -1.41 6.61 -7.21
C GLY A 13 -1.64 7.63 -6.10
N VAL A 14 -2.26 8.74 -6.49
CA VAL A 14 -2.53 9.88 -5.61
C VAL A 14 -3.49 9.53 -4.47
N PRO A 15 -3.46 10.24 -3.34
CA PRO A 15 -4.53 10.15 -2.33
C PRO A 15 -5.92 10.34 -2.96
N GLY A 16 -6.93 9.60 -2.51
CA GLY A 16 -8.29 9.71 -3.06
C GLY A 16 -8.54 9.03 -4.42
N SER A 17 -7.55 8.33 -4.98
CA SER A 17 -7.72 7.60 -6.25
C SER A 17 -8.50 6.28 -6.14
N GLY A 18 -8.87 5.86 -4.93
CA GLY A 18 -9.66 4.63 -4.70
C GLY A 18 -8.84 3.36 -4.43
N LYS A 19 -7.51 3.47 -4.21
CA LYS A 19 -6.63 2.33 -3.87
C LYS A 19 -7.15 1.51 -2.70
N THR A 20 -7.41 2.13 -1.55
CA THR A 20 -7.86 1.45 -0.32
C THR A 20 -9.17 0.69 -0.55
N THR A 21 -10.10 1.29 -1.32
CA THR A 21 -11.36 0.63 -1.71
C THR A 21 -11.08 -0.62 -2.53
N LEU A 22 -10.20 -0.52 -3.53
CA LEU A 22 -9.85 -1.62 -4.41
C LEU A 22 -9.10 -2.74 -3.68
N PHE A 23 -8.11 -2.41 -2.84
CA PHE A 23 -7.41 -3.37 -1.99
C PHE A 23 -8.35 -4.11 -1.06
N THR A 24 -9.26 -3.38 -0.41
CA THR A 24 -10.21 -4.00 0.51
C THR A 24 -11.08 -5.01 -0.20
N ALA A 25 -11.54 -4.71 -1.42
CA ALA A 25 -12.31 -5.65 -2.22
C ALA A 25 -11.46 -6.87 -2.64
N LEU A 26 -10.23 -6.62 -3.11
CA LEU A 26 -9.27 -7.63 -3.56
C LEU A 26 -8.89 -8.63 -2.47
N VAL A 27 -8.41 -8.14 -1.33
CA VAL A 27 -7.92 -8.99 -0.23
C VAL A 27 -9.06 -9.86 0.32
N ARG A 28 -10.29 -9.33 0.36
CA ARG A 28 -11.47 -10.07 0.80
C ARG A 28 -11.96 -11.09 -0.23
N ALA A 29 -11.77 -10.85 -1.52
CA ALA A 29 -12.15 -11.78 -2.57
C ALA A 29 -11.14 -12.92 -2.71
N LEU A 30 -9.85 -12.62 -2.61
CA LEU A 30 -8.76 -13.58 -2.75
C LEU A 30 -8.53 -14.39 -1.47
N THR A 31 -8.75 -13.82 -0.29
CA THR A 31 -8.60 -14.50 1.01
C THR A 31 -7.25 -15.23 1.15
N HIS A 32 -7.23 -16.56 1.02
CA HIS A 32 -6.03 -17.38 1.13
C HIS A 32 -5.14 -17.32 -0.11
N ASP A 33 -5.68 -16.94 -1.27
CA ASP A 33 -4.98 -16.89 -2.56
C ASP A 33 -4.10 -15.63 -2.72
N CYS A 34 -4.08 -14.75 -1.73
CA CYS A 34 -3.19 -13.60 -1.72
C CYS A 34 -2.48 -13.35 -0.39
N LEU A 35 -1.30 -12.77 -0.48
CA LEU A 35 -0.57 -12.19 0.64
C LEU A 35 -0.57 -10.66 0.50
N TYR A 36 -1.27 -9.98 1.40
CA TYR A 36 -1.40 -8.53 1.41
C TYR A 36 -0.30 -7.87 2.24
N PHE A 37 0.39 -6.90 1.66
CA PHE A 37 1.37 -6.04 2.32
C PHE A 37 0.77 -4.63 2.40
N CYS A 38 0.58 -4.14 3.62
CA CYS A 38 0.12 -2.78 3.86
C CYS A 38 1.15 -1.75 3.39
N GLU A 39 0.68 -0.51 3.20
CA GLU A 39 1.57 0.64 3.01
C GLU A 39 2.50 0.75 4.23
N PRO A 40 3.82 0.90 4.05
CA PRO A 40 4.72 1.03 5.19
C PRO A 40 4.37 2.29 5.99
N ASN A 41 4.21 2.12 7.30
CA ASN A 41 3.80 3.18 8.21
C ASN A 41 4.90 3.41 9.25
N PRO A 42 5.64 4.54 9.19
CA PRO A 42 6.79 4.79 10.07
C PRO A 42 6.38 4.86 11.54
N THR A 43 5.16 5.35 11.83
CA THR A 43 4.65 5.40 13.21
C THR A 43 4.37 4.01 13.76
N LEU A 44 3.86 3.08 12.95
CA LEU A 44 3.71 1.68 13.37
C LEU A 44 5.07 0.99 13.51
N ALA A 45 6.00 1.24 12.59
CA ALA A 45 7.35 0.69 12.68
C ALA A 45 8.09 1.13 13.94
N ALA A 46 7.93 2.39 14.38
CA ALA A 46 8.50 2.88 15.64
C ALA A 46 7.92 2.21 16.90
N GLN A 47 6.76 1.57 16.79
CA GLN A 47 6.10 0.87 17.90
C GLN A 47 6.37 -0.65 17.88
N ASP A 48 6.99 -1.18 16.83
CA ASP A 48 7.37 -2.58 16.71
C ASP A 48 8.85 -2.75 17.10
N PRO A 49 9.16 -3.46 18.20
CA PRO A 49 10.54 -3.65 18.66
C PRO A 49 11.41 -4.47 17.69
N HIS A 50 10.80 -5.14 16.72
CA HIS A 50 11.49 -5.95 15.71
C HIS A 50 11.57 -5.24 14.34
N ALA A 51 10.94 -4.08 14.19
CA ALA A 51 11.01 -3.31 12.97
C ALA A 51 12.14 -2.28 13.02
N THR A 52 12.78 -2.06 11.87
CA THR A 52 13.60 -0.86 11.68
C THR A 52 12.66 0.32 11.50
N ALA A 53 12.79 1.35 12.32
CA ALA A 53 12.08 2.63 12.20
C ALA A 53 12.97 3.68 11.50
N PRO A 54 12.40 4.77 10.93
CA PRO A 54 13.22 5.87 10.41
C PRO A 54 14.01 6.55 11.55
N ALA A 55 15.16 7.14 11.22
CA ALA A 55 16.02 7.82 12.20
C ALA A 55 15.38 9.09 12.77
N SER A 56 14.56 9.77 11.98
CA SER A 56 13.71 10.89 12.39
C SER A 56 12.51 11.03 11.46
N ASP A 57 11.61 11.97 11.75
CA ASP A 57 10.49 12.32 10.87
C ASP A 57 10.90 13.27 9.71
N SER A 58 12.20 13.47 9.48
CA SER A 58 12.67 14.30 8.37
C SER A 58 12.32 13.67 7.01
N PRO A 59 11.98 14.45 5.97
CA PRO A 59 11.66 13.92 4.65
C PRO A 59 12.78 13.08 4.02
N ALA A 60 14.05 13.40 4.30
CA ALA A 60 15.19 12.60 3.86
C ALA A 60 15.25 11.24 4.57
N ASP A 61 15.18 11.21 5.90
CA ASP A 61 15.24 9.96 6.67
C ASP A 61 14.05 9.04 6.34
N LEU A 62 12.87 9.62 6.10
CA LEU A 62 11.70 8.89 5.63
C LEU A 62 11.95 8.28 4.24
N THR A 63 12.48 9.05 3.30
CA THR A 63 12.81 8.55 1.95
C THR A 63 13.77 7.36 2.02
N ASP A 64 14.86 7.50 2.79
CA ASP A 64 15.86 6.44 2.94
C ASP A 64 15.27 5.20 3.61
N TRP A 65 14.47 5.39 4.66
CA TRP A 65 13.76 4.31 5.33
C TRP A 65 12.81 3.57 4.39
N TYR A 66 11.99 4.30 3.63
CA TYR A 66 11.04 3.71 2.68
C TYR A 66 11.74 2.91 1.57
N LEU A 67 12.85 3.43 1.03
CA LEU A 67 13.65 2.70 0.02
C LEU A 67 14.26 1.42 0.60
N ALA A 68 14.82 1.50 1.81
CA ALA A 68 15.37 0.32 2.50
C ALA A 68 14.29 -0.71 2.83
N HIS A 69 13.13 -0.25 3.29
CA HIS A 69 11.98 -1.10 3.59
C HIS A 69 11.47 -1.82 2.34
N GLU A 70 11.37 -1.12 1.21
CA GLU A 70 10.95 -1.74 -0.05
C GLU A 70 11.96 -2.79 -0.55
N ALA A 71 13.26 -2.49 -0.46
CA ALA A 71 14.30 -3.47 -0.80
C ALA A 71 14.21 -4.72 0.08
N ALA A 72 13.92 -4.58 1.38
CA ALA A 72 13.70 -5.69 2.29
C ALA A 72 12.41 -6.47 1.96
N ARG A 73 11.32 -5.76 1.63
CA ARG A 73 10.02 -6.35 1.25
C ARG A 73 10.12 -7.19 -0.02
N LEU A 74 10.94 -6.78 -0.99
CA LEU A 74 11.22 -7.57 -2.19
C LEU A 74 12.08 -8.81 -1.89
N ALA A 75 13.06 -8.67 -1.00
CA ALA A 75 13.95 -9.77 -0.59
C ALA A 75 13.25 -10.83 0.28
N ALA A 76 12.18 -10.44 1.00
CA ALA A 76 11.33 -11.37 1.71
C ALA A 76 10.56 -12.24 0.70
N ALA A 77 11.11 -13.41 0.37
CA ALA A 77 10.39 -14.45 -0.36
C ALA A 77 9.37 -15.08 0.61
N PRO A 78 8.05 -14.93 0.38
CA PRO A 78 7.10 -15.67 1.20
C PRO A 78 7.32 -17.18 0.99
N ALA A 79 7.19 -17.96 2.05
CA ALA A 79 7.25 -19.43 1.98
C ALA A 79 6.17 -20.03 1.04
N ASP A 80 5.15 -19.26 0.71
CA ASP A 80 4.01 -19.63 -0.13
C ASP A 80 4.15 -19.00 -1.53
N THR A 81 4.92 -19.66 -2.40
CA THR A 81 5.23 -19.18 -3.75
C THR A 81 4.04 -19.25 -4.72
N ALA A 82 2.88 -19.75 -4.28
CA ALA A 82 1.69 -19.89 -5.11
C ALA A 82 0.71 -18.71 -4.98
N CYS A 83 0.83 -17.87 -3.94
CA CYS A 83 -0.11 -16.80 -3.64
C CYS A 83 0.24 -15.47 -4.32
N LEU A 84 -0.76 -14.78 -4.88
CA LEU A 84 -0.58 -13.41 -5.40
C LEU A 84 -0.13 -12.46 -4.29
N ARG A 85 0.96 -11.74 -4.50
CA ARG A 85 1.44 -10.71 -3.57
C ARG A 85 0.80 -9.37 -3.91
N LEU A 86 -0.03 -8.84 -3.02
CA LEU A 86 -0.67 -7.54 -3.17
C LEU A 86 0.09 -6.50 -2.35
N LEU A 87 0.65 -5.48 -3.00
CA LEU A 87 1.39 -4.41 -2.34
C LEU A 87 0.60 -3.10 -2.37
N ASP A 88 0.18 -2.62 -1.20
CA ASP A 88 -0.30 -1.25 -1.06
C ASP A 88 0.90 -0.30 -1.12
N ARG A 89 1.03 0.35 -2.28
CA ARG A 89 2.23 1.06 -2.75
C ARG A 89 3.46 0.17 -2.93
N ASN A 90 4.42 0.66 -3.71
CA ASN A 90 5.75 0.13 -3.94
C ASN A 90 6.77 1.26 -4.03
N HIS A 91 7.99 0.96 -4.52
CA HIS A 91 9.04 1.95 -4.75
C HIS A 91 8.58 3.22 -5.50
N LEU A 92 7.60 3.13 -6.41
CA LEU A 92 7.13 4.30 -7.15
C LEU A 92 6.47 5.33 -6.23
N GLY A 93 5.76 4.92 -5.18
CA GLY A 93 5.18 5.85 -4.20
C GLY A 93 6.25 6.68 -3.47
N VAL A 94 7.39 6.06 -3.17
CA VAL A 94 8.54 6.72 -2.51
C VAL A 94 9.18 7.74 -3.46
N LEU A 95 9.40 7.34 -4.71
CA LEU A 95 9.95 8.22 -5.74
C LEU A 95 8.99 9.36 -6.09
N ALA A 96 7.68 9.09 -6.14
CA ALA A 96 6.64 10.09 -6.36
C ALA A 96 6.64 11.13 -5.24
N PHE A 97 6.68 10.68 -3.99
CA PHE A 97 6.78 11.58 -2.83
C PHE A 97 8.05 12.44 -2.91
N THR A 98 9.20 11.82 -3.17
CA THR A 98 10.49 12.54 -3.27
C THR A 98 10.48 13.59 -4.39
N TYR A 99 9.87 13.27 -5.54
CA TYR A 99 9.71 14.22 -6.64
C TYR A 99 8.75 15.38 -6.29
N ALA A 100 7.63 15.06 -5.66
CA ALA A 100 6.57 16.02 -5.38
C ALA A 100 6.85 16.89 -4.14
N PHE A 101 7.62 16.39 -3.17
CA PHE A 101 7.94 17.14 -1.96
C PHE A 101 9.11 18.09 -2.20
N ARG A 102 8.95 19.37 -1.82
CA ARG A 102 9.94 20.44 -2.04
C ARG A 102 10.32 21.18 -0.75
N GLY A 103 10.18 20.54 0.40
CA GLY A 103 10.55 21.12 1.69
C GLY A 103 12.05 21.08 1.97
N GLU A 104 12.44 21.75 3.04
CA GLU A 104 13.81 21.68 3.58
C GLU A 104 14.16 20.24 3.99
N ASN A 105 15.45 19.89 3.94
CA ASN A 105 15.96 18.55 4.28
C ASN A 105 15.31 17.40 3.49
N ALA A 106 14.82 17.66 2.28
CA ALA A 106 14.35 16.61 1.37
C ALA A 106 15.51 15.99 0.59
N THR A 107 15.52 14.65 0.49
CA THR A 107 16.36 13.95 -0.48
C THR A 107 16.00 14.41 -1.89
N SER A 108 17.00 14.72 -2.71
CA SER A 108 16.73 15.10 -4.10
C SER A 108 16.17 13.90 -4.89
N PHE A 109 15.29 14.18 -5.86
CA PHE A 109 14.73 13.13 -6.72
C PHE A 109 15.82 12.32 -7.43
N ASP A 110 16.89 12.97 -7.93
CA ASP A 110 17.99 12.27 -8.57
C ASP A 110 18.74 11.34 -7.61
N THR A 111 18.97 11.77 -6.37
CA THR A 111 19.58 10.92 -5.34
C THR A 111 18.73 9.69 -5.06
N ALA A 112 17.41 9.86 -4.85
CA ALA A 112 16.50 8.74 -4.61
C ALA A 112 16.40 7.81 -5.83
N ARG A 113 16.39 8.36 -7.05
CA ARG A 113 16.39 7.59 -8.30
C ARG A 113 17.67 6.76 -8.45
N THR A 114 18.84 7.31 -8.12
CA THR A 114 20.11 6.57 -8.10
C THR A 114 20.08 5.44 -7.07
N ALA A 115 19.58 5.70 -5.86
CA ALA A 115 19.44 4.68 -4.83
C ALA A 115 18.50 3.55 -5.26
N TYR A 116 17.34 3.89 -5.85
CA TYR A 116 16.41 2.92 -6.45
C TYR A 116 17.09 2.05 -7.52
N ALA A 117 17.78 2.68 -8.47
CA ALA A 117 18.45 1.97 -9.56
C ALA A 117 19.53 1.01 -9.07
N ALA A 118 20.21 1.35 -7.96
CA ALA A 118 21.26 0.52 -7.39
C ALA A 118 20.72 -0.64 -6.52
N THR A 119 19.59 -0.46 -5.83
CA THR A 119 19.18 -1.36 -4.73
C THR A 119 17.86 -2.11 -4.98
N ILE A 120 16.91 -1.50 -5.67
CA ILE A 120 15.55 -2.03 -5.86
C ILE A 120 15.38 -2.54 -7.29
N ALA A 121 15.67 -1.71 -8.30
CA ALA A 121 15.44 -2.04 -9.71
C ALA A 121 16.06 -3.39 -10.12
N PRO A 122 17.29 -3.76 -9.72
CA PRO A 122 17.90 -5.03 -10.08
C PRO A 122 17.24 -6.26 -9.42
N ARG A 123 16.39 -6.06 -8.41
CA ARG A 123 15.72 -7.10 -7.63
C ARG A 123 14.23 -7.24 -7.97
N LEU A 124 13.69 -6.36 -8.83
CA LEU A 124 12.29 -6.43 -9.23
C LEU A 124 12.02 -7.73 -10.00
N PRO A 125 11.02 -8.52 -9.59
CA PRO A 125 10.60 -9.69 -10.35
C PRO A 125 10.13 -9.27 -11.76
N PRO A 126 10.47 -10.04 -12.81
CA PRO A 126 10.03 -9.74 -14.19
C PRO A 126 8.51 -9.79 -14.37
N ASP A 127 7.81 -10.50 -13.49
CA ASP A 127 6.37 -10.62 -13.41
C ASP A 127 5.72 -9.60 -12.46
N ALA A 128 6.49 -8.69 -11.86
CA ALA A 128 5.92 -7.61 -11.06
C ALA A 128 5.07 -6.68 -11.95
N ARG A 129 3.83 -6.45 -11.51
CA ARG A 129 2.86 -5.55 -12.13
C ARG A 129 2.57 -4.39 -11.20
N THR A 130 2.47 -3.20 -11.75
CA THR A 130 2.04 -2.01 -11.00
C THR A 130 0.90 -1.35 -11.75
N ALA A 131 -0.22 -1.10 -11.07
CA ALA A 131 -1.29 -0.28 -11.58
C ALA A 131 -1.31 1.05 -10.84
N ILE A 132 -1.23 2.16 -11.59
CA ILE A 132 -1.35 3.51 -11.05
C ILE A 132 -2.79 3.95 -11.22
N LEU A 133 -3.51 4.09 -10.11
CA LEU A 133 -4.83 4.69 -10.07
C LEU A 133 -4.70 6.21 -10.02
N LEU A 134 -5.04 6.86 -11.12
CA LEU A 134 -4.91 8.29 -11.31
C LEU A 134 -6.25 8.99 -11.05
N ALA A 135 -6.18 10.18 -10.47
CA ALA A 135 -7.28 11.12 -10.38
C ALA A 135 -6.68 12.53 -10.46
N SER A 136 -7.37 13.48 -11.09
CA SER A 136 -6.94 14.88 -11.03
C SER A 136 -6.82 15.38 -9.58
N PRO A 137 -6.00 16.42 -9.34
CA PRO A 137 -5.95 17.10 -8.04
C PRO A 137 -7.34 17.50 -7.53
N ASP A 138 -8.21 18.04 -8.41
CA ASP A 138 -9.59 18.41 -8.06
C ASP A 138 -10.41 17.22 -7.60
N THR A 139 -10.38 16.12 -8.36
CA THR A 139 -11.10 14.90 -8.01
C THR A 139 -10.56 14.31 -6.70
N SER A 140 -9.25 14.33 -6.50
CA SER A 140 -8.59 13.85 -5.27
C SER A 140 -9.05 14.62 -4.03
N LEU A 141 -9.10 15.95 -4.10
CA LEU A 141 -9.53 16.81 -2.99
C LEU A 141 -11.03 16.64 -2.72
N LYS A 142 -11.85 16.70 -3.78
CA LYS A 142 -13.32 16.56 -3.67
C LYS A 142 -13.73 15.23 -3.05
N ARG A 143 -13.12 14.12 -3.47
CA ARG A 143 -13.40 12.78 -2.90
C ARG A 143 -13.05 12.67 -1.42
N ARG A 144 -12.17 13.54 -0.92
CA ARG A 144 -11.72 13.59 0.48
C ARG A 144 -12.34 14.73 1.27
N GLY A 145 -13.31 15.45 0.69
CA GLY A 145 -14.05 16.53 1.35
C GLY A 145 -13.35 17.88 1.38
N ASP A 146 -12.25 18.07 0.63
CA ASP A 146 -11.50 19.33 0.53
C ASP A 146 -10.88 19.88 1.84
N HIS A 147 -10.93 19.11 2.93
CA HIS A 147 -10.28 19.49 4.19
C HIS A 147 -9.69 18.28 4.92
N PRO A 148 -8.50 18.42 5.54
CA PRO A 148 -7.93 17.38 6.37
C PRO A 148 -8.70 17.28 7.70
N GLU A 149 -9.07 16.05 8.09
CA GLU A 149 -9.67 15.80 9.41
C GLU A 149 -8.61 15.84 10.54
N LEU A 150 -7.32 15.72 10.20
CA LEU A 150 -6.19 15.75 11.16
C LEU A 150 -5.03 16.61 10.61
N PRO A 151 -4.32 17.37 11.46
CA PRO A 151 -3.21 18.23 11.03
C PRO A 151 -2.11 17.47 10.26
N ARG A 152 -1.79 16.25 10.68
CA ARG A 152 -0.77 15.42 9.99
C ARG A 152 -1.11 15.08 8.53
N TRP A 153 -2.36 15.28 8.12
CA TRP A 153 -2.82 15.01 6.75
C TRP A 153 -2.81 16.24 5.85
N GLU A 154 -2.55 17.44 6.39
CA GLU A 154 -2.57 18.71 5.65
C GLU A 154 -1.73 18.66 4.36
N LEU A 155 -0.53 18.08 4.43
CA LEU A 155 0.36 17.93 3.28
C LEU A 155 -0.31 17.21 2.10
N TRP A 156 -1.16 16.23 2.37
CA TRP A 156 -1.85 15.45 1.34
C TRP A 156 -3.05 16.19 0.74
N PHE A 157 -3.42 17.36 1.27
CA PHE A 157 -4.43 18.27 0.71
C PHE A 157 -3.77 19.47 0.01
N ASP A 158 -2.44 19.58 -0.01
CA ASP A 158 -1.75 20.59 -0.80
C ASP A 158 -1.94 20.34 -2.30
N ARG A 159 -2.59 21.28 -2.98
CA ARG A 159 -2.87 21.18 -4.42
C ARG A 159 -1.59 21.08 -5.23
N GLY A 160 -0.56 21.88 -4.92
CA GLY A 160 0.69 21.88 -5.67
C GLY A 160 1.41 20.52 -5.58
N LEU A 161 1.39 19.88 -4.41
CA LEU A 161 1.90 18.53 -4.20
C LEU A 161 1.11 17.51 -5.03
N LEU A 162 -0.22 17.59 -5.04
CA LEU A 162 -1.07 16.69 -5.83
C LEU A 162 -0.82 16.85 -7.35
N GLU A 163 -0.64 18.08 -7.84
CA GLU A 163 -0.27 18.36 -9.23
C GLU A 163 1.08 17.71 -9.58
N ARG A 164 2.10 17.86 -8.71
CA ARG A 164 3.41 17.25 -8.94
C ARG A 164 3.38 15.72 -8.86
N LEU A 165 2.59 15.14 -7.95
CA LEU A 165 2.35 13.70 -7.91
C LEU A 165 1.67 13.22 -9.20
N HIS A 166 0.68 13.97 -9.70
CA HIS A 166 0.01 13.66 -10.95
C HIS A 166 1.01 13.63 -12.11
N THR A 167 1.81 14.70 -12.28
CA THR A 167 2.90 14.76 -13.28
C THR A 167 3.86 13.58 -13.15
N PHE A 168 4.32 13.26 -11.93
CA PHE A 168 5.21 12.12 -11.73
C PHE A 168 4.59 10.83 -12.25
N TYR A 169 3.35 10.54 -11.87
CA TYR A 169 2.69 9.30 -12.22
C TYR A 169 2.35 9.17 -13.71
N THR A 170 2.12 10.29 -14.42
CA THR A 170 1.78 10.28 -15.85
C THR A 170 3.00 10.36 -16.77
N GLU A 171 4.02 11.12 -16.38
CA GLU A 171 5.13 11.47 -17.27
C GLU A 171 6.44 10.77 -16.89
N ILE A 172 6.67 10.51 -15.60
CA ILE A 172 7.98 10.04 -15.11
C ILE A 172 7.95 8.55 -14.79
N ALA A 173 6.96 8.09 -14.02
CA ALA A 173 6.85 6.70 -13.59
C ALA A 173 6.88 5.67 -14.75
N PRO A 174 6.25 5.92 -15.93
CA PRO A 174 6.32 4.99 -17.06
C PRO A 174 7.74 4.69 -17.56
N GLU A 175 8.68 5.61 -17.36
CA GLU A 175 10.06 5.49 -17.84
C GLU A 175 11.03 4.87 -16.81
N LEU A 176 10.60 4.72 -15.55
CA LEU A 176 11.47 4.26 -14.44
C LEU A 176 11.49 2.74 -14.24
N CYS A 177 10.44 2.03 -14.65
CA CYS A 177 10.30 0.60 -14.41
C CYS A 177 10.65 -0.21 -15.66
N PRO A 178 11.36 -1.36 -15.51
CA PRO A 178 11.62 -2.27 -16.63
C PRO A 178 10.33 -2.76 -17.32
N THR A 179 9.25 -2.90 -16.55
CA THR A 179 7.89 -3.11 -17.06
C THR A 179 7.07 -1.87 -16.71
N PRO A 180 6.64 -1.07 -17.70
CA PRO A 180 5.86 0.12 -17.43
C PRO A 180 4.57 -0.18 -16.66
N PRO A 181 4.19 0.64 -15.66
CA PRO A 181 2.93 0.50 -14.96
C PRO A 181 1.72 0.73 -15.87
N LEU A 182 0.61 0.05 -15.56
CA LEU A 182 -0.69 0.36 -16.15
C LEU A 182 -1.26 1.61 -15.48
N VAL A 183 -1.41 2.70 -16.22
CA VAL A 183 -2.06 3.92 -15.70
C VAL A 183 -3.56 3.86 -15.99
N ILE A 184 -4.38 3.98 -14.95
CA ILE A 184 -5.84 3.97 -15.03
C ILE A 184 -6.36 5.30 -14.49
N ASP A 185 -6.91 6.13 -15.37
CA ASP A 185 -7.73 7.28 -14.96
C ASP A 185 -9.03 6.80 -14.30
N THR A 186 -9.23 7.20 -13.04
CA THR A 186 -10.37 6.79 -12.21
C THR A 186 -11.47 7.85 -12.12
N GLU A 187 -11.36 9.00 -12.78
CA GLU A 187 -12.30 10.12 -12.58
C GLU A 187 -13.77 9.72 -12.78
N HIS A 188 -14.02 8.94 -13.83
CA HIS A 188 -15.36 8.52 -14.24
C HIS A 188 -15.55 7.01 -14.16
N LEU A 189 -14.65 6.31 -13.47
CA LEU A 189 -14.73 4.86 -13.31
C LEU A 189 -15.27 4.48 -11.93
N THR A 190 -16.18 3.53 -11.95
CA THR A 190 -16.56 2.77 -10.76
C THR A 190 -15.45 1.78 -10.38
N PRO A 191 -15.39 1.32 -9.11
CA PRO A 191 -14.47 0.27 -8.71
C PRO A 191 -14.53 -0.98 -9.61
N ASP A 192 -15.73 -1.39 -10.05
CA ASP A 192 -15.92 -2.56 -10.93
C ASP A 192 -15.33 -2.34 -12.34
N GLN A 193 -15.35 -1.10 -12.85
CA GLN A 193 -14.72 -0.78 -14.13
C GLN A 193 -13.19 -0.76 -14.02
N VAL A 194 -12.65 -0.20 -12.94
CA VAL A 194 -11.21 -0.27 -12.65
C VAL A 194 -10.78 -1.74 -12.55
N TRP A 195 -11.57 -2.54 -11.85
CA TRP A 195 -11.37 -3.98 -11.71
C TRP A 195 -11.32 -4.71 -13.05
N ALA A 196 -12.35 -4.52 -13.89
CA ALA A 196 -12.43 -5.16 -15.19
C ALA A 196 -11.21 -4.85 -16.06
N ARG A 197 -10.67 -3.62 -15.99
CA ARG A 197 -9.45 -3.23 -16.70
C ARG A 197 -8.22 -3.99 -16.20
N LEU A 198 -8.05 -4.14 -14.89
CA LEU A 198 -6.94 -4.92 -14.32
C LEU A 198 -7.01 -6.39 -14.75
N ALA A 199 -8.17 -7.02 -14.61
CA ALA A 199 -8.37 -8.41 -14.99
C ALA A 199 -8.18 -8.65 -16.49
N ALA A 200 -8.61 -7.72 -17.33
CA ALA A 200 -8.41 -7.80 -18.78
C ALA A 200 -6.95 -7.58 -19.21
N THR A 201 -6.21 -6.72 -18.49
CA THR A 201 -4.80 -6.43 -18.82
C THR A 201 -3.87 -7.56 -18.38
N TRP A 202 -4.14 -8.19 -17.23
CA TRP A 202 -3.31 -9.25 -16.68
C TRP A 202 -4.14 -10.49 -16.33
N PRO A 203 -4.63 -11.23 -17.34
CA PRO A 203 -5.44 -12.43 -17.13
C PRO A 203 -4.67 -13.56 -16.41
N ASP A 204 -3.34 -13.53 -16.49
CA ASP A 204 -2.44 -14.46 -15.80
C ASP A 204 -2.48 -14.33 -14.27
N LEU A 205 -2.87 -13.17 -13.74
CA LEU A 205 -3.04 -12.96 -12.30
C LEU A 205 -4.30 -13.63 -11.72
N ARG A 206 -5.19 -14.17 -12.58
CA ARG A 206 -6.42 -14.89 -12.19
C ARG A 206 -7.26 -14.15 -11.14
N LEU A 207 -7.35 -12.85 -11.33
CA LEU A 207 -8.10 -11.94 -10.47
C LEU A 207 -9.60 -12.35 -10.37
N PRO A 208 -10.18 -12.52 -9.17
CA PRO A 208 -11.55 -13.03 -8.99
C PRO A 208 -12.63 -11.98 -9.23
N THR A 209 -13.82 -12.35 -9.68
CA THR A 209 -14.93 -11.39 -9.77
C THR A 209 -15.20 -10.75 -8.40
N LEU A 210 -15.13 -9.41 -8.33
CA LEU A 210 -15.44 -8.70 -7.09
C LEU A 210 -16.94 -8.74 -6.80
N PRO A 211 -17.37 -8.92 -5.54
CA PRO A 211 -18.77 -8.79 -5.18
C PRO A 211 -19.23 -7.35 -5.39
N THR A 212 -20.30 -7.17 -6.17
CA THR A 212 -21.03 -5.91 -6.39
C THR A 212 -21.75 -5.49 -5.11
N ARG A 213 -21.01 -5.05 -4.10
CA ARG A 213 -21.62 -4.54 -2.86
C ARG A 213 -21.52 -3.02 -2.83
N PRO A 214 -22.62 -2.30 -2.53
CA PRO A 214 -22.51 -0.88 -2.24
C PRO A 214 -21.49 -0.71 -1.11
N ALA A 215 -20.59 0.28 -1.25
CA ALA A 215 -19.64 0.62 -0.21
C ALA A 215 -20.44 0.88 1.08
N PRO A 216 -20.21 0.14 2.17
CA PRO A 216 -20.82 0.50 3.42
C PRO A 216 -20.35 1.92 3.81
N GLU A 217 -21.24 2.68 4.42
CA GLU A 217 -20.86 3.78 5.32
C GLU A 217 -19.67 3.33 6.18
N ARG A 218 -18.67 4.22 6.35
CA ARG A 218 -17.37 3.91 6.98
C ARG A 218 -17.55 2.91 8.14
N PRO A 219 -17.01 1.67 8.04
CA PRO A 219 -17.26 0.66 9.05
C PRO A 219 -16.66 1.07 10.40
N GLY A 220 -17.28 0.63 11.49
CA GLY A 220 -16.70 0.78 12.83
C GLY A 220 -15.50 -0.15 13.06
N VAL A 221 -14.69 0.15 14.08
CA VAL A 221 -13.65 -0.76 14.57
C VAL A 221 -14.33 -1.98 15.20
N ASP A 222 -13.92 -3.18 14.81
CA ASP A 222 -14.45 -4.41 15.41
C ASP A 222 -14.08 -4.49 16.91
N PRO A 223 -14.98 -4.97 17.78
CA PRO A 223 -14.70 -5.13 19.21
C PRO A 223 -13.40 -5.90 19.50
N ALA A 224 -13.03 -6.88 18.66
CA ALA A 224 -11.80 -7.65 18.81
C ALA A 224 -10.53 -6.80 18.66
N PHE A 225 -10.60 -5.67 17.94
CA PHE A 225 -9.45 -4.81 17.63
C PHE A 225 -9.43 -3.51 18.43
N THR A 226 -10.51 -3.18 19.16
CA THR A 226 -10.69 -1.88 19.80
C THR A 226 -9.54 -1.53 20.75
N ALA A 227 -9.11 -2.47 21.60
CA ALA A 227 -8.04 -2.24 22.57
C ALA A 227 -6.70 -1.91 21.90
N LEU A 228 -6.26 -2.74 20.94
CA LEU A 228 -5.00 -2.50 20.23
C LEU A 228 -5.08 -1.25 19.36
N HIS A 229 -6.20 -1.02 18.66
CA HIS A 229 -6.41 0.20 17.88
C HIS A 229 -6.21 1.46 18.75
N HIS A 230 -6.79 1.51 19.95
CA HIS A 230 -6.57 2.62 20.88
C HIS A 230 -5.12 2.70 21.36
N ALA A 231 -4.51 1.57 21.73
CA ALA A 231 -3.13 1.53 22.21
C ALA A 231 -2.11 2.04 21.18
N LEU A 232 -2.36 1.77 19.88
CA LEU A 232 -1.52 2.23 18.78
C LEU A 232 -1.72 3.72 18.43
N GLY A 233 -2.70 4.41 19.03
CA GLY A 233 -3.02 5.82 18.73
C GLY A 233 -4.22 6.04 17.80
N GLY A 234 -4.95 4.97 17.47
CA GLY A 234 -6.23 5.01 16.76
C GLY A 234 -6.18 5.64 15.37
N LEU A 235 -7.14 6.53 15.09
CA LEU A 235 -7.27 7.26 13.82
C LEU A 235 -5.97 7.99 13.44
N GLY A 236 -5.27 8.52 14.44
CA GLY A 236 -4.01 9.23 14.28
C GLY A 236 -2.84 8.35 13.86
N VAL A 237 -2.97 7.03 13.81
CA VAL A 237 -1.92 6.11 13.35
C VAL A 237 -2.40 5.19 12.23
N LEU A 238 -3.54 4.51 12.44
CA LEU A 238 -4.09 3.54 11.48
C LEU A 238 -5.02 4.18 10.44
N GLY A 239 -5.53 5.38 10.69
CA GLY A 239 -6.57 5.99 9.85
C GLY A 239 -7.95 5.34 10.08
N HIS A 240 -8.91 5.64 9.21
CA HIS A 240 -10.27 5.07 9.31
C HIS A 240 -10.26 3.58 8.96
N PRO A 241 -11.16 2.78 9.57
CA PRO A 241 -11.40 1.42 9.09
C PRO A 241 -11.85 1.44 7.62
N ALA A 242 -11.17 0.64 6.80
CA ALA A 242 -11.46 0.47 5.39
C ALA A 242 -12.43 -0.70 5.13
N SER A 243 -12.51 -1.64 6.08
CA SER A 243 -13.35 -2.83 5.99
C SER A 243 -14.06 -3.11 7.32
N ALA A 244 -15.17 -3.85 7.27
CA ALA A 244 -15.58 -4.67 8.41
C ALA A 244 -14.54 -5.77 8.65
N ALA A 245 -14.51 -6.38 9.83
CA ALA A 245 -13.66 -7.54 10.07
C ALA A 245 -14.08 -8.74 9.20
N PHE A 246 -13.11 -9.52 8.72
CA PHE A 246 -13.32 -10.69 7.87
C PHE A 246 -12.29 -11.77 8.13
N ALA A 247 -12.61 -13.01 7.78
CA ALA A 247 -11.66 -14.12 7.89
C ALA A 247 -10.53 -13.97 6.85
N TYR A 248 -9.29 -14.04 7.30
CA TYR A 248 -8.11 -13.93 6.45
C TYR A 248 -6.95 -14.69 7.05
N ARG A 249 -6.27 -15.54 6.25
CA ARG A 249 -5.09 -16.32 6.65
C ARG A 249 -5.26 -17.07 7.98
N GLY A 250 -6.45 -17.63 8.20
CA GLY A 250 -6.78 -18.47 9.36
C GLY A 250 -7.25 -17.69 10.59
N GLY A 251 -7.13 -16.37 10.61
CA GLY A 251 -7.62 -15.52 11.70
C GLY A 251 -8.69 -14.53 11.25
N LEU A 252 -8.98 -13.58 12.12
CA LEU A 252 -9.84 -12.43 11.82
C LEU A 252 -8.96 -11.23 11.47
N THR A 253 -9.28 -10.47 10.43
CA THR A 253 -8.54 -9.28 10.01
C THR A 253 -9.49 -8.12 9.80
N GLN A 254 -9.05 -6.91 10.14
CA GLN A 254 -9.67 -5.67 9.73
C GLN A 254 -8.64 -4.77 9.05
N LEU A 255 -8.99 -4.23 7.88
CA LEU A 255 -8.15 -3.29 7.15
C LEU A 255 -8.49 -1.86 7.57
N PHE A 256 -7.46 -1.03 7.65
CA PHE A 256 -7.51 0.40 7.91
C PHE A 256 -6.80 1.13 6.76
N GLN A 257 -6.95 2.45 6.68
CA GLN A 257 -6.33 3.25 5.61
C GLN A 257 -4.80 3.16 5.59
N LEU A 258 -4.15 2.97 6.74
CA LEU A 258 -2.69 3.02 6.90
C LEU A 258 -2.13 1.79 7.64
N GLY A 259 -2.84 0.65 7.54
CA GLY A 259 -2.43 -0.60 8.15
C GLY A 259 -3.55 -1.62 8.24
N ALA A 260 -3.27 -2.75 8.87
CA ALA A 260 -4.26 -3.78 9.14
C ALA A 260 -3.99 -4.41 10.51
N LEU A 261 -5.06 -4.82 11.19
CA LEU A 261 -4.99 -5.56 12.43
C LEU A 261 -5.46 -6.99 12.21
N HIS A 262 -4.78 -7.95 12.84
CA HIS A 262 -5.05 -9.36 12.71
C HIS A 262 -5.19 -10.00 14.08
N ARG A 263 -6.17 -10.89 14.22
CA ARG A 263 -6.36 -11.75 15.38
C ARG A 263 -6.13 -13.19 14.96
N ALA A 264 -5.03 -13.76 15.44
CA ALA A 264 -4.65 -15.13 15.16
C ALA A 264 -5.66 -16.13 15.78
N PRO A 265 -5.65 -17.42 15.36
CA PRO A 265 -6.46 -18.47 15.98
C PRO A 265 -6.24 -18.61 17.50
N SER A 266 -5.03 -18.30 17.99
CA SER A 266 -4.68 -18.26 19.42
C SER A 266 -5.44 -17.18 20.20
N GLY A 267 -6.04 -16.22 19.49
CA GLY A 267 -6.73 -15.07 20.04
C GLY A 267 -5.85 -13.84 20.23
N GLU A 268 -4.54 -13.95 20.00
CA GLU A 268 -3.60 -12.83 20.00
C GLU A 268 -3.94 -11.83 18.89
N VAL A 269 -3.87 -10.55 19.22
CA VAL A 269 -4.16 -9.44 18.31
C VAL A 269 -2.89 -8.66 18.05
N SER A 270 -2.54 -8.45 16.78
CA SER A 270 -1.32 -7.76 16.37
C SER A 270 -1.53 -6.94 15.09
N VAL A 271 -0.54 -6.12 14.75
CA VAL A 271 -0.47 -5.49 13.42
C VAL A 271 -0.15 -6.58 12.39
N TRP A 272 -0.92 -6.61 11.30
CA TRP A 272 -0.67 -7.55 10.22
C TRP A 272 0.64 -7.22 9.50
N GLN A 273 1.62 -8.11 9.61
CA GLN A 273 2.90 -8.03 8.91
C GLN A 273 3.23 -9.39 8.27
N PRO A 274 3.04 -9.55 6.95
CA PRO A 274 3.27 -10.84 6.29
C PRO A 274 4.75 -11.26 6.29
N ALA A 275 5.67 -10.31 6.44
CA ALA A 275 7.12 -10.57 6.51
C ALA A 275 7.60 -10.96 7.93
N GLY A 276 6.77 -10.79 8.96
CA GLY A 276 7.10 -11.10 10.36
C GLY A 276 6.79 -12.54 10.81
N ALA A 277 6.12 -13.34 9.96
CA ALA A 277 5.68 -14.69 10.30
C ALA A 277 6.80 -15.76 10.39
N HIS A 278 8.08 -15.35 10.42
CA HIS A 278 9.24 -16.25 10.49
C HIS A 278 9.99 -16.27 11.83
N HIS A 279 9.41 -15.77 12.93
CA HIS A 279 10.00 -15.90 14.28
C HIS A 279 9.13 -16.66 15.29
N GLY A 280 8.43 -17.72 14.84
CA GLY A 280 7.59 -18.51 15.74
C GLY A 280 7.25 -19.91 15.24
N ALA A 281 8.21 -20.67 14.73
CA ALA A 281 8.06 -22.11 14.52
C ALA A 281 9.43 -22.80 14.47
N ALA A 282 10.04 -23.00 15.63
CA ALA A 282 10.99 -24.08 15.88
C ALA A 282 10.91 -24.42 17.38
N SER A 283 9.92 -25.24 17.72
CA SER A 283 9.97 -26.14 18.88
C SER A 283 10.90 -27.30 18.57
#